data_AF-M0ESB3-F1
#
_entry.id   AF-M0ESB3-F1
#
_cell.length_a   1.000
_cell.length_b   1.000
_cell.length_c   1.000
_cell.angle_alpha   90.00
_cell.angle_beta   90.00
_cell.angle_gamma   90.00
#
_symmetry.space_group_name_H-M   'P 1'
#
loop_
_entity.id
_entity.type
_entity.pdbx_description
1 polymer ?
#
loop_
_entity_poly.entity_id
_entity_poly.type
_entity_poly.pdbx_seq_one_letter_code
_entity_poly.pdbx_strand_id
1 'polypeptide(L)'
;MDLREATAADVDAVRSVARKSLVASYGHAVDEELLDEAVEEWYNAGDLGDDVEDDDAVFPVAVVDGVVVGFAESYVVGRRERVGEIDWLHVHPDRRGEGIGSALLERVESALRSADVDRIEARVLADNEAGTEFYEREGYELAGERDVDIGGQTFAEREFRKQVGRLRGISEATYQTEEGETVYVAFDESDRGSRAPFYVAYADPDHERRYGYLCGNCEGTDIAIDTMDRMECRDCGNRRKPARWDAAY
;
A
#
# COMPACT_ATOMS: atom_id res chain seq x y z
N MET A 1 -22.39 12.29 0.28
CA MET A 1 -21.05 12.20 0.87
C MET A 1 -20.10 12.97 -0.03
N ASP A 2 -19.29 13.84 0.56
CA ASP A 2 -18.23 14.60 -0.09
C ASP A 2 -16.87 14.10 0.44
N LEU A 3 -15.88 13.96 -0.43
CA LEU A 3 -14.51 13.58 -0.08
C LEU A 3 -13.57 14.73 -0.46
N ARG A 4 -12.80 15.21 0.50
CA ARG A 4 -11.85 16.30 0.31
C ARG A 4 -10.66 16.14 1.25
N GLU A 5 -9.58 16.88 0.98
CA GLU A 5 -8.49 16.99 1.96
C GLU A 5 -8.99 17.62 3.26
N ALA A 6 -8.43 17.14 4.36
CA ALA A 6 -8.56 17.77 5.66
C ALA A 6 -8.00 19.19 5.63
N THR A 7 -8.48 20.01 6.55
CA THR A 7 -7.94 21.32 6.84
C THR A 7 -7.77 21.45 8.36
N ALA A 8 -6.99 22.42 8.83
CA ALA A 8 -6.83 22.65 10.27
C ALA A 8 -8.18 22.82 11.01
N ALA A 9 -9.25 23.24 10.31
CA ALA A 9 -10.59 23.36 10.88
C ALA A 9 -11.28 22.00 11.16
N ASP A 10 -10.77 20.91 10.59
CA ASP A 10 -11.31 19.56 10.73
C ASP A 10 -10.69 18.78 11.91
N VAL A 11 -9.60 19.26 12.49
CA VAL A 11 -8.82 18.55 13.53
C VAL A 11 -9.71 18.08 14.69
N ASP A 12 -10.54 18.96 15.26
CA ASP A 12 -11.45 18.58 16.35
C ASP A 12 -12.46 17.51 15.94
N ALA A 13 -12.92 17.55 14.69
CA ALA A 13 -13.88 16.57 14.18
C ALA A 13 -13.20 15.21 13.91
N VAL A 14 -11.98 15.21 13.37
CA VAL A 14 -11.14 14.02 13.19
C VAL A 14 -10.89 13.33 14.54
N ARG A 15 -10.44 14.08 15.56
CA ARG A 15 -10.25 13.55 16.92
C ARG A 15 -11.53 12.95 17.50
N SER A 16 -12.67 13.61 17.28
CA SER A 16 -13.98 13.08 17.70
C SER A 16 -14.34 11.75 17.01
N VAL A 17 -14.10 11.64 15.71
CA VAL A 17 -14.34 10.42 14.93
C VAL A 17 -13.39 9.30 15.38
N ALA A 18 -12.11 9.59 15.57
CA ALA A 18 -11.10 8.64 16.05
C ALA A 18 -11.53 8.02 17.38
N ARG A 19 -11.83 8.86 18.39
CA ARG A 19 -12.30 8.41 19.72
C ARG A 19 -13.51 7.50 19.61
N LYS A 20 -14.57 7.93 18.90
CA LYS A 20 -15.80 7.13 18.76
C LYS A 20 -15.56 5.82 18.03
N SER A 21 -14.69 5.82 17.02
CA SER A 21 -14.32 4.61 16.30
C SER A 21 -13.53 3.64 17.19
N LEU A 22 -12.57 4.14 17.97
CA LEU A 22 -11.76 3.33 18.88
C LEU A 22 -12.60 2.72 19.99
N VAL A 23 -13.48 3.50 20.63
CA VAL A 23 -14.42 2.99 21.65
C VAL A 23 -15.32 1.90 21.07
N ALA A 24 -15.85 2.08 19.85
CA ALA A 24 -16.69 1.07 19.21
C ALA A 24 -15.91 -0.21 18.84
N SER A 25 -14.63 -0.10 18.50
CA SER A 25 -13.81 -1.25 18.08
C SER A 25 -13.16 -1.97 19.27
N TYR A 26 -12.72 -1.25 20.30
CA TYR A 26 -11.85 -1.78 21.36
C TYR A 26 -12.41 -1.60 22.78
N GLY A 27 -13.52 -0.88 22.98
CA GLY A 27 -14.07 -0.61 24.33
C GLY A 27 -14.53 -1.86 25.11
N HIS A 28 -14.52 -3.03 24.47
CA HIS A 28 -14.76 -4.31 25.13
C HIS A 28 -13.49 -4.92 25.76
N ALA A 29 -12.31 -4.53 25.29
CA ALA A 29 -11.00 -5.05 25.70
C ALA A 29 -10.14 -4.00 26.41
N VAL A 30 -10.37 -2.71 26.11
CA VAL A 30 -9.62 -1.56 26.62
C VAL A 30 -10.59 -0.62 27.32
N ASP A 31 -10.23 -0.12 28.51
CA ASP A 31 -11.06 0.82 29.24
C ASP A 31 -11.07 2.22 28.60
N GLU A 32 -12.10 3.01 28.90
CA GLU A 32 -12.29 4.33 28.28
C GLU A 32 -11.18 5.34 28.65
N GLU A 33 -10.56 5.22 29.83
CA GLU A 33 -9.49 6.13 30.26
C GLU A 33 -8.25 5.93 29.40
N LEU A 34 -7.84 4.66 29.19
CA LEU A 34 -6.74 4.34 28.30
C LEU A 34 -7.03 4.69 26.83
N LEU A 35 -8.27 4.56 26.37
CA LEU A 35 -8.66 5.00 25.02
C LEU A 35 -8.60 6.54 24.88
N ASP A 36 -8.96 7.28 25.91
CA ASP A 36 -8.86 8.74 25.93
C ASP A 36 -7.39 9.19 25.93
N GLU A 37 -6.53 8.53 26.71
CA GLU A 37 -5.09 8.75 26.69
C GLU A 37 -4.49 8.48 25.30
N ALA A 38 -4.84 7.35 24.68
CA ALA A 38 -4.39 7.01 23.33
C ALA A 38 -4.83 8.05 22.29
N VAL A 39 -6.03 8.63 22.44
CA VAL A 39 -6.49 9.72 21.55
C VAL A 39 -5.68 11.00 21.75
N GLU A 40 -5.35 11.36 22.98
CA GLU A 40 -4.52 12.53 23.25
C GLU A 40 -3.07 12.36 22.77
N GLU A 41 -2.56 11.13 22.76
CA GLU A 41 -1.22 10.79 22.29
C GLU A 41 -1.14 10.67 20.77
N TRP A 42 -1.98 9.85 20.14
CA TRP A 42 -1.87 9.55 18.70
C TRP A 42 -2.59 10.54 17.79
N TYR A 43 -3.57 11.27 18.33
CA TYR A 43 -4.35 12.26 17.60
C TYR A 43 -4.20 13.62 18.27
N ASN A 44 -2.98 13.95 18.67
CA ASN A 44 -2.70 15.24 19.27
C ASN A 44 -3.07 16.35 18.27
N ALA A 45 -3.72 17.42 18.75
CA ALA A 45 -4.16 18.48 17.87
C ALA A 45 -3.02 19.26 17.20
N GLY A 46 -1.83 19.28 17.81
CA GLY A 46 -0.62 19.86 17.22
C GLY A 46 -0.13 19.03 16.05
N ASP A 47 0.13 17.73 16.29
CA ASP A 47 0.64 16.81 15.28
C ASP A 47 -0.33 16.70 14.09
N LEU A 48 -1.62 16.48 14.35
CA LEU A 48 -2.65 16.49 13.29
C LEU A 48 -2.73 17.83 12.55
N GLY A 49 -2.42 18.94 13.23
CA GLY A 49 -2.34 20.25 12.58
C GLY A 49 -1.19 20.29 11.58
N ASP A 50 -0.02 19.83 11.99
CA ASP A 50 1.17 19.75 11.15
C ASP A 50 0.95 18.77 9.97
N ASP A 51 0.36 17.60 10.22
CA ASP A 51 0.09 16.57 9.19
C ASP A 51 -0.88 17.06 8.12
N VAL A 52 -1.89 17.86 8.50
CA VAL A 52 -2.86 18.43 7.57
C VAL A 52 -2.28 19.59 6.75
N GLU A 53 -1.23 20.24 7.26
CA GLU A 53 -0.48 21.27 6.55
C GLU A 53 0.68 20.71 5.71
N ASP A 54 1.00 19.42 5.85
CA ASP A 54 2.05 18.75 5.09
C ASP A 54 1.57 18.35 3.68
N ASP A 55 2.20 18.93 2.66
CA ASP A 55 1.93 18.63 1.25
C ASP A 55 2.32 17.18 0.86
N ASP A 56 3.19 16.52 1.63
CA ASP A 56 3.62 15.14 1.40
C ASP A 56 2.71 14.11 2.09
N ALA A 57 1.81 14.54 2.98
CA ALA A 57 0.79 13.71 3.61
C ALA A 57 -0.47 13.60 2.72
N VAL A 58 -1.18 12.49 2.83
CA VAL A 58 -2.48 12.30 2.19
C VAL A 58 -3.52 12.10 3.29
N PHE A 59 -4.37 13.12 3.49
CA PHE A 59 -5.28 13.19 4.63
C PHE A 59 -6.72 13.52 4.20
N PRO A 60 -7.44 12.60 3.51
CA PRO A 60 -8.81 12.86 3.11
C PRO A 60 -9.79 12.69 4.29
N VAL A 61 -10.82 13.55 4.30
CA VAL A 61 -12.00 13.44 5.16
C VAL A 61 -13.25 13.18 4.34
N ALA A 62 -14.15 12.37 4.91
CA ALA A 62 -15.48 12.13 4.38
C ALA A 62 -16.51 12.98 5.13
N VAL A 63 -17.26 13.79 4.39
CA VAL A 63 -18.25 14.72 4.94
C VAL A 63 -19.66 14.31 4.49
N VAL A 64 -20.57 14.20 5.45
CA VAL A 64 -22.00 13.95 5.22
C VAL A 64 -22.80 15.01 5.98
N ASP A 65 -23.69 15.70 5.28
CA ASP A 65 -24.51 16.79 5.84
C ASP A 65 -23.69 17.88 6.56
N GLY A 66 -22.49 18.18 6.05
CA GLY A 66 -21.58 19.17 6.62
C GLY A 66 -20.78 18.72 7.84
N VAL A 67 -20.85 17.43 8.20
CA VAL A 67 -20.14 16.84 9.34
C VAL A 67 -19.10 15.82 8.86
N VAL A 68 -17.88 15.89 9.38
CA VAL A 68 -16.85 14.86 9.16
C VAL A 68 -17.30 13.57 9.84
N VAL A 69 -17.42 12.50 9.05
CA VAL A 69 -17.88 11.17 9.51
C VAL A 69 -16.85 10.07 9.28
N GLY A 70 -15.72 10.40 8.66
CA GLY A 70 -14.59 9.49 8.48
C GLY A 70 -13.37 10.25 7.99
N PHE A 71 -12.21 9.66 8.18
CA PHE A 71 -10.95 10.17 7.68
C PHE A 71 -9.98 9.03 7.42
N ALA A 72 -8.97 9.29 6.62
CA ALA A 72 -7.80 8.44 6.50
C ALA A 72 -6.54 9.31 6.48
N GLU A 73 -5.43 8.72 6.87
CA GLU A 73 -4.12 9.36 6.89
C GLU A 73 -3.08 8.37 6.37
N SER A 74 -2.21 8.87 5.49
CA SER A 74 -1.14 8.07 4.92
C SER A 74 0.01 8.94 4.43
N TYR A 75 1.19 8.34 4.35
CA TYR A 75 2.42 9.00 3.88
C TYR A 75 3.27 8.05 3.05
N VAL A 76 4.25 8.62 2.35
CA VAL A 76 5.24 7.84 1.60
C VAL A 76 6.54 7.72 2.39
N VAL A 77 6.92 6.49 2.74
CA VAL A 77 8.21 6.19 3.34
C VAL A 77 9.20 5.76 2.29
N GLY A 78 10.29 6.52 2.16
CA GLY A 78 11.41 6.19 1.29
C GLY A 78 12.54 5.48 2.04
N ARG A 79 12.84 4.23 1.67
CA ARG A 79 14.13 3.58 2.02
C ARG A 79 14.82 3.02 0.77
N ARG A 80 14.68 1.72 0.51
CA ARG A 80 15.15 1.04 -0.72
C ARG A 80 14.03 0.85 -1.74
N GLU A 81 12.81 0.77 -1.24
CA GLU A 81 11.53 0.74 -1.95
C GLU A 81 10.73 1.92 -1.38
N ARG A 82 9.81 2.46 -2.17
CA ARG A 82 8.88 3.51 -1.74
C ARG A 82 7.61 2.84 -1.29
N VAL A 83 7.27 2.98 -0.03
CA VAL A 83 6.10 2.33 0.56
C VAL A 83 5.10 3.42 0.92
N GLY A 84 3.86 3.27 0.51
CA GLY A 84 2.77 4.05 1.08
C GLY A 84 2.31 3.39 2.37
N GLU A 85 2.43 4.07 3.51
CA GLU A 85 1.92 3.56 4.79
C GLU A 85 0.59 4.26 5.09
N ILE A 86 -0.45 3.47 5.33
CA ILE A 86 -1.73 3.96 5.87
C ILE A 86 -1.64 3.83 7.38
N ASP A 87 -1.52 4.96 8.06
CA ASP A 87 -1.46 4.99 9.51
C ASP A 87 -2.85 4.87 10.11
N TRP A 88 -3.81 5.63 9.58
CA TRP A 88 -5.15 5.67 10.14
C TRP A 88 -6.22 5.59 9.06
N LEU A 89 -7.29 4.85 9.35
CA LEU A 89 -8.53 4.88 8.60
C LEU A 89 -9.70 4.65 9.56
N HIS A 90 -10.47 5.70 9.79
CA HIS A 90 -11.59 5.68 10.71
C HIS A 90 -12.89 6.11 10.04
N VAL A 91 -13.95 5.39 10.40
CA VAL A 91 -15.33 5.76 10.06
C VAL A 91 -16.13 5.77 11.35
N HIS A 92 -16.91 6.83 11.54
CA HIS A 92 -17.85 6.96 12.64
C HIS A 92 -18.70 5.68 12.74
N PRO A 93 -18.86 5.07 13.94
CA PRO A 93 -19.49 3.77 14.09
C PRO A 93 -20.89 3.68 13.46
N ASP A 94 -21.72 4.71 13.65
CA ASP A 94 -23.08 4.80 13.08
C ASP A 94 -23.13 4.92 11.54
N ARG A 95 -21.97 5.09 10.88
CA ARG A 95 -21.85 5.27 9.43
C ARG A 95 -21.06 4.14 8.75
N ARG A 96 -20.68 3.11 9.51
CA ARG A 96 -20.03 1.91 8.98
C ARG A 96 -21.01 1.13 8.09
N GLY A 97 -20.49 0.44 7.07
CA GLY A 97 -21.32 -0.29 6.10
C GLY A 97 -21.96 0.57 5.01
N GLU A 98 -21.79 1.90 5.05
CA GLU A 98 -22.27 2.82 4.01
C GLU A 98 -21.27 3.02 2.85
N GLY A 99 -20.14 2.29 2.84
CA GLY A 99 -19.10 2.39 1.81
C GLY A 99 -18.08 3.52 2.01
N ILE A 100 -18.18 4.29 3.11
CA ILE A 100 -17.28 5.43 3.41
C ILE A 100 -15.82 5.00 3.52
N GLY A 101 -15.54 3.89 4.23
CA GLY A 101 -14.18 3.39 4.41
C GLY A 101 -13.52 3.01 3.09
N SER A 102 -14.23 2.31 2.21
CA SER A 102 -13.74 1.96 0.87
C SER A 102 -13.47 3.20 0.02
N ALA A 103 -14.32 4.23 0.11
CA ALA A 103 -14.13 5.46 -0.64
C ALA A 103 -12.93 6.30 -0.14
N LEU A 104 -12.69 6.32 1.19
CA LEU A 104 -11.48 6.91 1.77
C LEU A 104 -10.22 6.15 1.35
N LEU A 105 -10.27 4.82 1.42
CA LEU A 105 -9.16 3.96 1.00
C LEU A 105 -8.83 4.15 -0.48
N GLU A 106 -9.83 4.19 -1.37
CA GLU A 106 -9.63 4.44 -2.80
C GLU A 106 -8.93 5.79 -3.04
N ARG A 107 -9.32 6.84 -2.30
CA ARG A 107 -8.71 8.17 -2.39
C ARG A 107 -7.25 8.16 -1.95
N VAL A 108 -6.94 7.45 -0.87
CA VAL A 108 -5.58 7.23 -0.36
C VAL A 108 -4.75 6.43 -1.36
N GLU A 109 -5.25 5.28 -1.82
CA GLU A 109 -4.57 4.44 -2.81
C GLU A 109 -4.27 5.21 -4.09
N SER A 110 -5.21 6.03 -4.58
CA SER A 110 -5.00 6.85 -5.77
C SER A 110 -3.89 7.88 -5.58
N ALA A 111 -3.79 8.50 -4.39
CA ALA A 111 -2.74 9.46 -4.08
C ALA A 111 -1.37 8.77 -3.98
N LEU A 112 -1.29 7.68 -3.22
CA LEU A 112 -0.06 6.90 -3.06
C LEU A 112 0.43 6.31 -4.39
N ARG A 113 -0.49 5.86 -5.27
CA ARG A 113 -0.18 5.47 -6.65
C ARG A 113 0.42 6.61 -7.46
N SER A 114 -0.18 7.79 -7.39
CA SER A 114 0.30 8.98 -8.08
C SER A 114 1.67 9.40 -7.57
N ALA A 115 1.95 9.09 -6.31
CA ALA A 115 3.25 9.24 -5.70
C ALA A 115 4.21 8.09 -6.02
N ASP A 116 3.98 7.19 -6.99
CA ASP A 116 4.90 6.12 -7.46
C ASP A 116 5.47 5.26 -6.30
N VAL A 117 4.59 4.78 -5.42
CA VAL A 117 4.95 3.78 -4.39
C VAL A 117 4.97 2.36 -4.99
N ASP A 118 5.91 1.54 -4.52
CA ASP A 118 6.06 0.14 -4.92
C ASP A 118 4.95 -0.75 -4.32
N ARG A 119 4.47 -0.39 -3.14
CA ARG A 119 3.37 -1.09 -2.43
C ARG A 119 2.75 -0.18 -1.39
N ILE A 120 1.59 -0.57 -0.90
CA ILE A 120 0.90 0.06 0.22
C ILE A 120 0.83 -0.93 1.38
N GLU A 121 1.12 -0.46 2.58
CA GLU A 121 1.05 -1.21 3.83
C GLU A 121 0.03 -0.56 4.78
N ALA A 122 -0.65 -1.37 5.57
CA ALA A 122 -1.59 -0.94 6.59
C ALA A 122 -1.51 -1.87 7.80
N ARG A 123 -1.90 -1.40 8.98
CA ARG A 123 -1.86 -2.21 10.22
C ARG A 123 -3.18 -2.17 10.95
N VAL A 124 -3.54 -3.29 11.58
CA VAL A 124 -4.79 -3.45 12.34
C VAL A 124 -4.55 -4.36 13.52
N LEU A 125 -5.00 -3.98 14.73
CA LEU A 125 -4.98 -4.89 15.88
C LEU A 125 -5.79 -6.15 15.59
N ALA A 126 -5.27 -7.32 15.95
CA ALA A 126 -5.86 -8.62 15.63
C ALA A 126 -7.31 -8.77 16.16
N ASP A 127 -7.63 -8.11 17.27
CA ASP A 127 -8.96 -8.07 17.89
C ASP A 127 -9.98 -7.25 17.08
N ASN A 128 -9.52 -6.41 16.15
CA ASN A 128 -10.39 -5.70 15.21
C ASN A 128 -10.67 -6.58 13.98
N GLU A 129 -11.53 -7.58 14.17
CA GLU A 129 -11.97 -8.49 13.12
C GLU A 129 -12.59 -7.73 11.94
N ALA A 130 -13.39 -6.70 12.20
CA ALA A 130 -14.01 -5.88 11.16
C ALA A 130 -12.98 -5.12 10.29
N GLY A 131 -11.88 -4.66 10.90
CA GLY A 131 -10.76 -4.04 10.18
C GLY A 131 -9.96 -5.06 9.36
N THR A 132 -9.76 -6.27 9.89
CA THR A 132 -9.13 -7.40 9.19
C THR A 132 -9.93 -7.74 7.92
N GLU A 133 -11.23 -7.99 8.07
CA GLU A 133 -12.13 -8.30 6.95
C GLU A 133 -12.22 -7.15 5.93
N PHE A 134 -12.11 -5.91 6.40
CA PHE A 134 -12.09 -4.74 5.53
C PHE A 134 -10.89 -4.77 4.59
N TYR A 135 -9.66 -4.89 5.11
CA TYR A 135 -8.46 -4.90 4.26
C TYR A 135 -8.43 -6.12 3.32
N GLU A 136 -8.83 -7.30 3.78
CA GLU A 136 -8.95 -8.49 2.92
C GLU A 136 -9.92 -8.27 1.75
N ARG A 137 -11.09 -7.70 2.01
CA ARG A 137 -12.09 -7.37 0.98
C ARG A 137 -11.59 -6.33 -0.01
N GLU A 138 -10.78 -5.38 0.44
CA GLU A 138 -10.17 -4.35 -0.40
C GLU A 138 -8.91 -4.84 -1.16
N GLY A 139 -8.60 -6.14 -1.06
CA GLY A 139 -7.55 -6.81 -1.82
C GLY A 139 -6.16 -6.67 -1.22
N TYR A 140 -6.06 -6.41 0.08
CA TYR A 140 -4.81 -6.52 0.81
C TYR A 140 -4.59 -7.97 1.27
N GLU A 141 -3.32 -8.38 1.30
CA GLU A 141 -2.89 -9.66 1.82
C GLU A 141 -2.28 -9.50 3.21
N LEU A 142 -2.53 -10.46 4.10
CA LEU A 142 -1.83 -10.56 5.38
C LEU A 142 -0.33 -10.82 5.12
N ALA A 143 0.51 -9.89 5.57
CA ALA A 143 1.95 -9.93 5.41
C ALA A 143 2.68 -10.47 6.65
N GLY A 144 2.08 -10.30 7.83
CA GLY A 144 2.65 -10.74 9.10
C GLY A 144 1.80 -10.34 10.29
N GLU A 145 2.24 -10.78 11.47
CA GLU A 145 1.70 -10.37 12.75
C GLU A 145 2.87 -10.01 13.67
N ARG A 146 2.69 -9.01 14.52
CA ARG A 146 3.67 -8.58 15.53
C ARG A 146 2.98 -8.17 16.82
N ASP A 147 3.72 -8.17 17.92
CA ASP A 147 3.25 -7.61 19.17
C ASP A 147 3.56 -6.10 19.22
N VAL A 148 2.60 -5.31 19.67
CA VAL A 148 2.73 -3.87 19.92
C VAL A 148 2.32 -3.55 21.36
N ASP A 149 3.11 -2.70 22.02
CA ASP A 149 2.81 -2.24 23.38
C ASP A 149 2.11 -0.89 23.33
N ILE A 150 0.87 -0.85 23.85
CA ILE A 150 0.00 0.33 23.90
C ILE A 150 -0.41 0.52 25.36
N GLY A 151 -0.09 1.67 25.97
CA GLY A 151 -0.49 1.95 27.37
C GLY A 151 0.04 0.95 28.39
N GLY A 152 1.16 0.28 28.12
CA GLY A 152 1.71 -0.77 28.98
C GLY A 152 1.01 -2.13 28.87
N GLN A 153 0.12 -2.30 27.89
CA GLN A 153 -0.49 -3.58 27.52
C GLN A 153 0.01 -4.02 26.14
N THR A 154 0.23 -5.32 25.96
CA THR A 154 0.69 -5.90 24.70
C THR A 154 -0.51 -6.39 23.89
N PHE A 155 -0.57 -6.01 22.62
CA PHE A 155 -1.60 -6.41 21.66
C PHE A 155 -0.96 -7.04 20.42
N ALA A 156 -1.63 -8.02 19.82
CA ALA A 156 -1.24 -8.53 18.51
C ALA A 156 -1.73 -7.56 17.43
N GLU A 157 -0.86 -7.21 16.49
CA GLU A 157 -1.11 -6.34 15.35
C GLU A 157 -0.83 -7.10 14.06
N ARG A 158 -1.79 -7.06 13.13
CA ARG A 158 -1.69 -7.63 11.79
C ARG A 158 -1.18 -6.59 10.82
N GLU A 159 -0.19 -6.97 10.03
CA GLU A 159 0.33 -6.16 8.93
C GLU A 159 -0.28 -6.63 7.62
N PHE A 160 -0.90 -5.71 6.90
CA PHE A 160 -1.50 -5.91 5.59
C PHE A 160 -0.69 -5.23 4.51
N ARG A 161 -0.60 -5.84 3.33
CA ARG A 161 0.08 -5.26 2.17
C ARG A 161 -0.76 -5.40 0.91
N LYS A 162 -0.65 -4.41 0.02
CA LYS A 162 -1.17 -4.44 -1.35
C LYS A 162 -0.06 -4.00 -2.28
N GLN A 163 0.24 -4.80 -3.30
CA GLN A 163 1.24 -4.43 -4.30
C GLN A 163 0.68 -3.35 -5.23
N VAL A 164 1.46 -2.29 -5.46
CA VAL A 164 0.98 -1.11 -6.21
C VAL A 164 2.00 -0.60 -7.24
N GLY A 165 3.23 -1.10 -7.20
CA GLY A 165 4.38 -0.68 -8.01
C GLY A 165 4.58 -1.40 -9.34
N ARG A 166 4.52 -0.59 -10.41
CA ARG A 166 4.91 -0.74 -11.83
C ARG A 166 4.52 -2.06 -12.53
N LEU A 167 3.56 -2.10 -13.45
CA LEU A 167 3.03 -1.05 -14.35
C LEU A 167 1.51 -1.11 -14.51
N ARG A 168 0.84 0.05 -14.46
CA ARG A 168 -0.42 0.34 -15.19
C ARG A 168 -0.52 1.85 -15.43
N GLY A 169 -0.05 2.39 -16.55
CA GLY A 169 -0.92 2.51 -17.73
C GLY A 169 -0.77 1.43 -18.80
N ILE A 170 0.13 0.48 -18.61
CA ILE A 170 0.22 -0.69 -19.46
C ILE A 170 0.61 -1.89 -18.59
N SER A 171 -0.35 -2.73 -18.19
CA SER A 171 -0.01 -4.05 -17.61
C SER A 171 0.76 -4.92 -18.61
N GLU A 172 0.63 -4.59 -19.90
CA GLU A 172 1.11 -5.36 -21.04
C GLU A 172 1.55 -4.44 -22.18
N ALA A 173 2.83 -4.10 -22.30
CA ALA A 173 3.30 -3.29 -23.43
C ALA A 173 3.87 -4.15 -24.55
N THR A 174 3.71 -3.69 -25.78
CA THR A 174 4.35 -4.31 -26.94
C THR A 174 5.71 -3.68 -27.22
N TYR A 175 6.75 -4.50 -27.33
CA TYR A 175 8.08 -4.08 -27.74
C TYR A 175 8.46 -4.76 -29.06
N GLN A 176 9.33 -4.11 -29.84
CA GLN A 176 9.96 -4.70 -31.03
C GLN A 176 11.31 -5.30 -30.64
N THR A 177 11.54 -6.56 -30.99
CA THR A 177 12.85 -7.20 -30.83
C THR A 177 13.82 -6.68 -31.89
N GLU A 178 15.11 -6.96 -31.73
CA GLU A 178 16.12 -6.61 -32.77
C GLU A 178 15.85 -7.30 -34.12
N GLU A 179 15.14 -8.44 -34.09
CA GLU A 179 14.73 -9.20 -35.28
C GLU A 179 13.41 -8.70 -35.89
N GLY A 180 12.78 -7.67 -35.29
CA GLY A 180 11.54 -7.07 -35.76
C GLY A 180 10.27 -7.84 -35.38
N GLU A 181 10.34 -8.70 -34.36
CA GLU A 181 9.18 -9.40 -33.82
C GLU A 181 8.50 -8.54 -32.74
N THR A 182 7.17 -8.65 -32.63
CA THR A 182 6.42 -8.00 -31.55
C THR A 182 6.32 -8.93 -30.35
N VAL A 183 6.74 -8.47 -29.19
CA VAL A 183 6.59 -9.20 -27.92
C VAL A 183 5.72 -8.44 -26.95
N TYR A 184 4.94 -9.17 -26.15
CA TYR A 184 3.98 -8.65 -25.17
C TYR A 184 4.59 -8.83 -23.78
N VAL A 185 4.87 -7.74 -23.08
CA VAL A 185 5.63 -7.76 -21.83
C VAL A 185 4.68 -7.64 -20.65
N ALA A 186 4.59 -8.71 -19.85
CA ALA A 186 3.84 -8.78 -18.60
C ALA A 186 4.69 -8.18 -17.48
N PHE A 187 4.38 -6.95 -17.10
CA PHE A 187 5.22 -6.22 -16.15
C PHE A 187 4.99 -6.62 -14.68
N ASP A 188 3.88 -7.30 -14.41
CA ASP A 188 3.58 -7.97 -13.16
C ASP A 188 4.36 -9.28 -12.98
N GLU A 189 4.83 -9.88 -14.08
CA GLU A 189 5.73 -11.03 -14.04
C GLU A 189 7.20 -10.59 -14.14
N SER A 190 7.91 -10.53 -13.01
CA SER A 190 9.28 -10.02 -13.00
C SER A 190 10.27 -10.77 -12.11
N ASP A 191 11.54 -10.70 -12.52
CA ASP A 191 12.71 -11.18 -11.79
C ASP A 191 13.59 -10.00 -11.35
N ARG A 192 14.05 -10.00 -10.09
CA ARG A 192 14.92 -8.93 -9.56
C ARG A 192 16.26 -8.90 -10.31
N GLY A 193 16.69 -7.72 -10.76
CA GLY A 193 18.01 -7.51 -11.37
C GLY A 193 18.98 -6.66 -10.53
N SER A 194 20.20 -6.56 -11.03
CA SER A 194 21.29 -5.79 -10.41
C SER A 194 21.11 -4.29 -10.58
N ARG A 195 20.49 -3.87 -11.71
CA ARG A 195 20.21 -2.47 -12.06
C ARG A 195 18.72 -2.15 -12.11
N ALA A 196 17.91 -3.04 -12.70
CA ALA A 196 16.45 -2.95 -12.78
C ALA A 196 15.85 -4.37 -12.90
N PRO A 197 14.53 -4.57 -12.75
CA PRO A 197 13.89 -5.88 -12.98
C PRO A 197 14.06 -6.41 -14.41
N PHE A 198 13.85 -7.71 -14.58
CA PHE A 198 13.59 -8.35 -15.86
C PHE A 198 12.13 -8.75 -15.91
N TYR A 199 11.41 -8.37 -16.96
CA TYR A 199 9.98 -8.64 -17.11
C TYR A 199 9.76 -9.79 -18.08
N VAL A 200 8.78 -10.65 -17.86
CA VAL A 200 8.48 -11.76 -18.78
C VAL A 200 7.89 -11.20 -20.07
N ALA A 201 8.40 -11.68 -21.20
CA ALA A 201 7.92 -11.33 -22.53
C ALA A 201 7.29 -12.56 -23.20
N TYR A 202 6.16 -12.35 -23.86
CA TYR A 202 5.38 -13.35 -24.59
C TYR A 202 5.35 -13.06 -26.09
N ALA A 203 5.22 -14.09 -26.90
CA ALA A 203 5.12 -13.99 -28.36
C ALA A 203 3.66 -13.80 -28.85
N ASP A 204 2.68 -13.82 -27.95
CA ASP A 204 1.26 -13.59 -28.20
C ASP A 204 0.61 -12.76 -27.08
N PRO A 205 -0.49 -12.06 -27.39
CA PRO A 205 -1.18 -11.20 -26.42
C PRO A 205 -1.92 -11.99 -25.33
N ASP A 206 -2.20 -13.27 -25.53
CA ASP A 206 -2.91 -14.11 -24.57
C ASP A 206 -1.95 -14.74 -23.52
N HIS A 207 -0.64 -14.44 -23.61
CA HIS A 207 0.41 -14.92 -22.72
C HIS A 207 0.56 -16.46 -22.67
N GLU A 208 0.25 -17.14 -23.77
CA GLU A 208 0.34 -18.60 -23.84
C GLU A 208 1.74 -19.07 -24.25
N ARG A 209 2.48 -18.28 -25.05
CA ARG A 209 3.83 -18.64 -25.51
C ARG A 209 4.88 -17.66 -25.03
N ARG A 210 5.73 -18.12 -24.12
CA ARG A 210 6.85 -17.35 -23.59
C ARG A 210 7.89 -17.10 -24.68
N TYR A 211 8.24 -15.83 -24.88
CA TYR A 211 9.36 -15.41 -25.73
C TYR A 211 10.67 -15.40 -24.93
N GLY A 212 10.65 -14.78 -23.75
CA GLY A 212 11.85 -14.58 -22.95
C GLY A 212 11.65 -13.50 -21.90
N TYR A 213 12.56 -12.54 -21.83
CA TYR A 213 12.50 -11.43 -20.89
C TYR A 213 12.85 -10.09 -21.55
N LEU A 214 12.28 -9.01 -21.03
CA LEU A 214 12.66 -7.63 -21.30
C LEU A 214 13.54 -7.10 -20.16
N CYS A 215 14.65 -6.45 -20.47
CA CYS A 215 15.43 -5.74 -19.46
C CYS A 215 14.75 -4.43 -19.06
N GLY A 216 14.32 -4.28 -17.81
CA GLY A 216 13.75 -3.03 -17.31
C GLY A 216 14.73 -1.84 -17.22
N ASN A 217 16.02 -2.06 -17.49
CA ASN A 217 17.04 -1.00 -17.47
C ASN A 217 17.24 -0.32 -18.83
N CYS A 218 17.26 -1.11 -19.92
CA CYS A 218 17.54 -0.62 -21.27
C CYS A 218 16.45 -0.96 -22.28
N GLU A 219 15.38 -1.61 -21.86
CA GLU A 219 14.27 -2.06 -22.70
C GLU A 219 14.68 -3.01 -23.84
N GLY A 220 15.84 -3.66 -23.70
CA GLY A 220 16.36 -4.66 -24.63
C GLY A 220 15.88 -6.07 -24.31
N THR A 221 15.78 -6.90 -25.35
CA THR A 221 15.37 -8.32 -25.25
C THR A 221 16.53 -9.30 -25.43
N ASP A 222 17.77 -8.85 -25.66
CA ASP A 222 18.95 -9.74 -25.71
C ASP A 222 19.38 -10.15 -24.30
N ILE A 223 18.66 -11.16 -23.80
CA ILE A 223 18.85 -11.72 -22.48
C ILE A 223 19.48 -13.11 -22.60
N ALA A 224 20.72 -13.24 -22.13
CA ALA A 224 21.39 -14.53 -22.01
C ALA A 224 20.94 -15.23 -20.73
N ILE A 225 20.47 -16.48 -20.84
CA ILE A 225 20.13 -17.35 -19.71
C ILE A 225 21.00 -18.62 -19.80
N ASP A 226 21.72 -18.94 -18.73
CA ASP A 226 22.54 -20.16 -18.66
C ASP A 226 21.77 -21.35 -18.06
N THR A 227 22.40 -22.53 -18.03
CA THR A 227 21.81 -23.76 -17.47
C THR A 227 21.57 -23.71 -15.96
N MET A 228 22.02 -22.65 -15.28
CA MET A 228 21.80 -22.41 -13.86
C MET A 228 20.75 -21.30 -13.63
N ASP A 229 19.95 -20.96 -14.64
CA ASP A 229 18.97 -19.87 -14.64
C ASP A 229 19.56 -18.48 -14.32
N ARG A 230 20.87 -18.32 -14.49
CA ARG A 230 21.52 -17.02 -14.38
C ARG A 230 21.22 -16.25 -15.64
N MET A 231 20.73 -15.04 -15.43
CA MET A 231 20.29 -14.18 -16.50
C MET A 231 21.10 -12.89 -16.55
N GLU A 232 21.52 -12.49 -17.75
CA GLU A 232 22.24 -11.25 -18.01
C GLU A 232 21.73 -10.60 -19.29
N CYS A 233 21.40 -9.31 -19.22
CA CYS A 233 21.13 -8.49 -20.39
C CYS A 233 22.46 -8.14 -21.07
N ARG A 234 22.64 -8.52 -22.33
CA ARG A 234 23.90 -8.27 -23.05
C ARG A 234 24.10 -6.81 -23.45
N ASP A 235 23.02 -6.06 -23.60
CA ASP A 235 23.07 -4.64 -24.00
C ASP A 235 23.65 -3.75 -22.91
N CYS A 236 23.25 -3.99 -21.66
CA CYS A 236 23.63 -3.12 -20.55
C CYS A 236 24.39 -3.84 -19.43
N GLY A 237 24.42 -5.17 -19.36
CA GLY A 237 25.03 -5.91 -18.27
C GLY A 237 24.22 -5.90 -16.96
N ASN A 238 22.90 -5.66 -17.05
CA ASN A 238 21.99 -5.95 -15.93
C ASN A 238 22.01 -7.47 -15.69
N ARG A 239 22.01 -7.92 -14.43
CA ARG A 239 22.10 -9.35 -14.08
C ARG A 239 21.03 -9.73 -13.08
N ARG A 240 20.33 -10.85 -13.30
CA ARG A 240 19.33 -11.36 -12.35
C ARG A 240 20.01 -11.65 -11.03
N LYS A 241 19.44 -11.08 -9.96
CA LYS A 241 19.82 -11.39 -8.59
C LYS A 241 19.14 -12.71 -8.21
N PRO A 242 19.82 -13.58 -7.46
CA PRO A 242 19.19 -14.78 -6.95
C PRO A 242 17.94 -14.39 -6.14
N ALA A 243 16.82 -15.07 -6.40
CA ALA A 243 15.71 -15.10 -5.46
C ALA A 243 16.30 -15.56 -4.12
N ARG A 244 15.95 -14.92 -3.00
CA ARG A 244 16.41 -15.35 -1.68
C ARG A 244 15.82 -16.74 -1.41
N TRP A 245 16.54 -17.78 -1.81
CA TRP A 245 16.34 -19.17 -1.41
C TRP A 245 17.59 -19.59 -0.64
N ASP A 246 17.66 -19.10 0.60
CA ASP A 246 18.33 -19.74 1.71
C ASP A 246 17.98 -18.95 2.98
N ALA A 247 16.77 -19.19 3.46
CA ALA A 247 16.50 -19.06 4.88
C ALA A 247 17.12 -20.31 5.53
N ALA A 248 18.43 -20.27 5.79
CA ALA A 248 19.05 -21.24 6.68
C ALA A 248 18.61 -20.91 8.11
N TYR A 249 17.52 -21.51 8.55
CA TYR A 249 17.16 -21.68 9.95
C TYR A 249 17.00 -23.18 10.22
#